data_AF-A0A7G9LLW8-F1
#
_entry.id   AF-A0A7G9LLW8-F1
#
_cell.length_a   1.000
_cell.length_b   1.000
_cell.length_c   1.000
_cell.angle_alpha   90.00
_cell.angle_beta   90.00
_cell.angle_gamma   90.00
#
_symmetry.space_group_name_H-M   'P 1'
#
loop_
_entity.id
_entity.type
_entity.pdbx_description
1 polymer ?
#
loop_
_entity_poly.entity_id
_entity_poly.type
_entity_poly.pdbx_seq_one_letter_code
_entity_poly.pdbx_strand_id
1 'polypeptide(L)'
;MFDFLKKLFLPVVWFLDFITKYFKTIVFLTIVYFIFFSTAEDETIAKYNANLQKIDLIGQIIDPSKVLEDIERASNDSNIKGVLFVIDSPGGAVAPSVEIAYAIKELSMKKPVVAYASGTIASGSYYASIWADKIIANPGSIVGSIGVIMQGFEASKLLENIGISSQTIKAGKYKESGTFTRKWTNDEEQELQGVINSTYNMFISDVADARKLDIKKHTSFADAKIFTAHQAKDVGLVDEVATLNFAKHSLIELSKVEKPIWKKEDKFEKFMDKLMSQAISKVVMSFSSSLKAY
;
A
#
# COMPACT_ATOMS: atom_id res chain seq x y z
N MET A 1 14.10 62.13 36.20
CA MET A 1 13.07 61.11 36.51
C MET A 1 12.73 60.23 35.30
N PHE A 2 12.50 60.82 34.11
CA PHE A 2 12.17 60.08 32.89
C PHE A 2 13.28 59.14 32.37
N ASP A 3 14.55 59.57 32.42
CA ASP A 3 15.69 58.73 31.98
C ASP A 3 16.01 57.57 32.93
N PHE A 4 15.74 57.74 34.22
CA PHE A 4 15.87 56.66 35.21
C PHE A 4 14.83 55.57 34.95
N LEU A 5 13.57 55.94 34.72
CA LEU A 5 12.50 55.00 34.35
C LEU A 5 12.79 54.29 33.02
N LYS A 6 13.28 55.01 32.00
CA LYS A 6 13.68 54.38 30.72
C LYS A 6 14.78 53.34 30.92
N LYS A 7 15.83 53.65 31.69
CA LYS A 7 16.90 52.69 32.00
C LYS A 7 16.43 51.50 32.84
N LEU A 8 15.47 51.73 33.74
CA LEU A 8 14.88 50.70 34.59
C LEU A 8 14.02 49.69 33.79
N PHE A 9 13.26 50.16 32.78
CA PHE A 9 12.38 49.32 31.97
C PHE A 9 12.98 48.83 30.64
N LEU A 10 14.15 49.32 30.26
CA LEU A 10 14.90 48.90 29.05
C LEU A 10 15.04 47.37 28.91
N PRO A 11 15.35 46.60 29.97
CA PRO A 11 15.40 45.14 29.88
C PRO A 11 14.04 44.49 29.56
N VAL A 12 12.95 45.07 30.09
CA VAL A 12 11.58 44.58 29.87
C VAL A 12 11.13 44.85 28.45
N VAL A 13 11.40 46.05 27.94
CA VAL A 13 11.08 46.42 26.55
C VAL A 13 11.88 45.56 25.57
N TRP A 14 13.18 45.37 25.82
CA TRP A 14 14.01 44.50 24.98
C TRP A 14 13.50 43.06 24.95
N PHE A 15 13.04 42.52 26.09
CA PHE A 15 12.44 41.20 26.17
C PHE A 15 11.10 41.10 25.41
N LEU A 16 10.23 42.11 25.52
CA LEU A 16 8.98 42.18 24.77
C LEU A 16 9.20 42.32 23.26
N ASP A 17 10.18 43.12 22.85
CA ASP A 17 10.58 43.28 21.45
C ASP A 17 11.19 41.98 20.90
N PHE A 18 11.97 41.27 21.72
CA PHE A 18 12.48 39.95 21.36
C PHE A 18 11.35 38.94 21.14
N ILE A 19 10.40 38.85 22.08
CA ILE A 19 9.25 37.95 21.95
C ILE A 19 8.43 38.30 20.72
N THR A 20 8.08 39.57 20.50
CA THR A 20 7.23 39.96 19.37
C THR A 20 7.93 39.75 18.02
N LYS A 21 9.22 40.08 17.93
CA LYS A 21 10.04 39.86 16.72
C LYS A 21 10.16 38.39 16.36
N TYR A 22 10.34 37.52 17.35
CA TYR A 22 10.52 36.09 17.14
C TYR A 22 9.29 35.26 17.47
N PHE A 23 8.12 35.87 17.70
CA PHE A 23 6.92 35.20 18.18
C PHE A 23 6.54 34.01 17.29
N LYS A 24 6.52 34.22 15.97
CA LYS A 24 6.21 33.16 15.00
C LYS A 24 7.23 32.03 15.04
N THR A 25 8.50 32.35 15.20
CA THR A 25 9.59 31.35 15.29
C THR A 25 9.51 30.57 16.60
N ILE A 26 9.24 31.24 17.73
CA ILE A 26 9.09 30.61 19.04
C ILE A 26 7.85 29.71 19.03
N VAL A 27 6.72 30.18 18.50
CA VAL A 27 5.50 29.36 18.34
C VAL A 27 5.77 28.17 17.42
N PHE A 28 6.44 28.36 16.29
CA PHE A 28 6.82 27.27 15.38
C PHE A 28 7.73 26.25 16.07
N LEU A 29 8.79 26.70 16.75
CA LEU A 29 9.71 25.83 17.48
C LEU A 29 9.03 25.15 18.68
N THR A 30 8.05 25.81 19.30
CA THR A 30 7.25 25.22 20.39
C THR A 30 6.30 24.16 19.84
N ILE A 31 5.65 24.40 18.71
CA ILE A 31 4.83 23.39 18.03
C ILE A 31 5.70 22.20 17.62
N VAL A 32 6.86 22.46 17.00
CA VAL A 32 7.86 21.43 16.68
C VAL A 32 8.28 20.68 17.95
N TYR A 33 8.63 21.39 19.03
CA TYR A 33 8.99 20.80 20.30
C TYR A 33 7.86 19.94 20.88
N PHE A 34 6.60 20.40 20.88
CA PHE A 34 5.48 19.59 21.35
C PHE A 34 5.20 18.39 20.44
N ILE A 35 5.40 18.50 19.12
CA ILE A 35 5.33 17.36 18.20
C ILE A 35 6.41 16.31 18.53
N PHE A 36 7.64 16.74 18.81
CA PHE A 36 8.78 15.84 19.03
C PHE A 36 8.99 15.38 20.48
N PHE A 37 8.61 16.19 21.49
CA PHE A 37 8.95 15.96 22.91
C PHE A 37 7.76 15.72 23.84
N SER A 38 6.52 16.11 23.50
CA SER A 38 5.39 15.98 24.45
C SER A 38 4.86 14.54 24.63
N THR A 39 5.49 13.55 24.00
CA THR A 39 4.94 12.19 23.92
C THR A 39 5.92 11.07 24.24
N ALA A 40 7.10 11.40 24.78
CA ALA A 40 8.15 10.43 25.06
C ALA A 40 7.72 9.31 26.04
N GLU A 41 6.85 9.59 27.02
CA GLU A 41 6.42 8.60 28.02
C GLU A 41 5.32 7.63 27.51
N ASP A 42 4.30 8.12 26.81
CA ASP A 42 3.18 7.30 26.35
C ASP A 42 3.51 6.47 25.09
N GLU A 43 4.49 6.92 24.30
CA GLU A 43 5.02 6.17 23.16
C GLU A 43 6.02 5.10 23.56
N THR A 44 6.87 5.34 24.56
CA THR A 44 7.80 4.31 25.03
C THR A 44 7.04 3.11 25.59
N ILE A 45 6.02 3.31 26.44
CA ILE A 45 5.24 2.20 27.02
C ILE A 45 4.51 1.38 25.94
N ALA A 46 3.92 2.03 24.94
CA ALA A 46 3.23 1.34 23.84
C ALA A 46 4.20 0.67 22.84
N LYS A 47 5.37 1.26 22.61
CA LYS A 47 6.41 0.73 21.70
C LYS A 47 7.14 -0.47 22.30
N TYR A 48 7.35 -0.51 23.62
CA TYR A 48 8.01 -1.63 24.31
C TYR A 48 7.08 -2.81 24.62
N ASN A 49 5.75 -2.64 24.59
CA ASN A 49 4.77 -3.69 24.93
C ASN A 49 3.83 -4.09 23.78
N ALA A 50 4.01 -3.55 22.57
CA ALA A 50 3.19 -3.94 21.43
C ALA A 50 3.40 -5.41 21.09
N ASN A 51 2.30 -6.13 20.91
CA ASN A 51 2.30 -7.55 20.59
C ASN A 51 1.52 -7.90 19.31
N LEU A 52 0.90 -6.91 18.66
CA LEU A 52 0.27 -7.05 17.34
C LEU A 52 0.70 -5.87 16.48
N GLN A 53 0.90 -6.10 15.18
CA GLN A 53 1.24 -5.05 14.23
C GLN A 53 0.22 -5.00 13.09
N LYS A 54 -0.16 -3.78 12.69
CA LYS A 54 -0.89 -3.52 11.46
C LYS A 54 0.12 -3.11 10.39
N ILE A 55 -0.01 -3.64 9.19
CA ILE A 55 0.76 -3.24 8.01
C ILE A 55 -0.25 -2.91 6.90
N ASP A 56 -0.09 -1.76 6.25
CA ASP A 56 -0.98 -1.31 5.19
C ASP A 56 -0.35 -1.49 3.81
N LEU A 57 -1.14 -2.00 2.86
CA LEU A 57 -0.83 -1.98 1.42
C LEU A 57 -1.92 -1.17 0.70
N ILE A 58 -1.65 0.11 0.49
CA ILE A 58 -2.62 1.08 -0.05
C ILE A 58 -2.13 1.63 -1.38
N GLY A 59 -3.03 1.69 -2.37
CA GLY A 59 -2.73 2.25 -3.69
C GLY A 59 -1.97 1.29 -4.60
N GLN A 60 -1.39 1.81 -5.68
CA GLN A 60 -0.72 1.00 -6.68
C GLN A 60 0.64 0.47 -6.18
N ILE A 61 0.92 -0.81 -6.44
CA ILE A 61 2.19 -1.45 -6.04
C ILE A 61 3.25 -1.16 -7.12
N ILE A 62 4.15 -0.23 -6.82
CA ILE A 62 5.29 0.10 -7.70
C ILE A 62 6.60 -0.18 -6.97
N ASP A 63 6.71 0.32 -5.74
CA ASP A 63 7.84 0.11 -4.86
C ASP A 63 7.37 -0.68 -3.62
N PRO A 64 7.90 -1.89 -3.37
CA PRO A 64 7.51 -2.70 -2.23
C PRO A 64 8.29 -2.36 -0.95
N SER A 65 9.32 -1.50 -1.01
CA SER A 65 10.34 -1.36 0.03
C SER A 65 9.75 -1.08 1.42
N LYS A 66 8.83 -0.11 1.53
CA LYS A 66 8.20 0.23 2.83
C LYS A 66 7.47 -0.97 3.44
N VAL A 67 6.68 -1.68 2.63
CA VAL A 67 5.90 -2.85 3.09
C VAL A 67 6.83 -4.00 3.48
N LEU A 68 7.88 -4.24 2.70
CA LEU A 68 8.89 -5.25 3.01
C LEU A 68 9.63 -4.94 4.31
N GLU A 69 10.05 -3.69 4.52
CA GLU A 69 10.68 -3.26 5.78
C GLU A 69 9.74 -3.47 6.98
N ASP A 70 8.45 -3.17 6.84
CA ASP A 70 7.48 -3.36 7.91
C ASP A 70 7.22 -4.83 8.21
N ILE A 71 7.19 -5.69 7.19
CA ILE A 71 7.11 -7.16 7.33
C ILE A 71 8.37 -7.68 8.03
N GLU A 72 9.55 -7.23 7.62
CA GLU A 72 10.83 -7.63 8.23
C GLU A 72 10.89 -7.22 9.70
N ARG A 73 10.53 -5.97 10.02
CA ARG A 73 10.44 -5.48 11.41
C ARG A 73 9.47 -6.33 12.22
N ALA A 74 8.29 -6.63 11.67
CA ALA A 74 7.31 -7.47 12.35
C ALA A 74 7.81 -8.91 12.53
N SER A 75 8.54 -9.46 11.57
CA SER A 75 9.14 -10.81 11.60
C SER A 75 10.20 -10.91 12.71
N ASN A 76 11.11 -9.93 12.78
CA ASN A 76 12.25 -9.93 13.70
C ASN A 76 11.91 -9.48 15.13
N ASP A 77 10.78 -8.79 15.34
CA ASP A 77 10.37 -8.33 16.67
C ASP A 77 9.70 -9.46 17.47
N SER A 78 10.43 -10.03 18.44
CA SER A 78 9.92 -11.12 19.29
C SER A 78 8.68 -10.77 20.12
N ASN A 79 8.39 -9.48 20.35
CA ASN A 79 7.19 -9.06 21.07
C ASN A 79 5.94 -9.17 20.18
N ILE A 80 6.08 -8.90 18.88
CA ILE A 80 4.99 -9.05 17.91
C ILE A 80 4.66 -10.52 17.72
N LYS A 81 3.40 -10.88 18.01
CA LYS A 81 2.85 -12.24 17.95
C LYS A 81 1.93 -12.47 16.76
N GLY A 82 1.53 -11.42 16.03
CA GLY A 82 0.69 -11.54 14.85
C GLY A 82 0.60 -10.24 14.07
N VAL A 83 0.27 -10.35 12.79
CA VAL A 83 0.18 -9.22 11.85
C VAL A 83 -1.19 -9.16 11.19
N LEU A 84 -1.79 -7.96 11.19
CA LEU A 84 -2.95 -7.65 10.37
C LEU A 84 -2.48 -6.91 9.13
N PHE A 85 -2.59 -7.54 7.97
CA PHE A 85 -2.22 -6.97 6.69
C PHE A 85 -3.46 -6.35 6.03
N VAL A 86 -3.60 -5.03 6.13
CA VAL A 86 -4.77 -4.29 5.65
C VAL A 86 -4.51 -3.79 4.23
N ILE A 87 -5.43 -4.10 3.31
CA ILE A 87 -5.19 -3.94 1.87
C ILE A 87 -6.33 -3.11 1.25
N ASP A 88 -5.94 -2.05 0.54
CA ASP A 88 -6.79 -1.31 -0.38
C ASP A 88 -5.97 -0.89 -1.61
N SER A 89 -5.83 -1.84 -2.54
CA SER A 89 -4.94 -1.72 -3.68
C SER A 89 -5.52 -2.42 -4.91
N PRO A 90 -5.50 -1.77 -6.09
CA PRO A 90 -5.87 -2.40 -7.36
C PRO A 90 -4.78 -3.36 -7.90
N GLY A 91 -3.66 -3.52 -7.18
CA GLY A 91 -2.48 -4.23 -7.63
C GLY A 91 -1.40 -3.29 -8.18
N GLY A 92 -0.57 -3.80 -9.08
CA GLY A 92 0.55 -3.04 -9.63
C GLY A 92 1.54 -3.93 -10.37
N ALA A 93 2.82 -3.60 -10.27
CA ALA A 93 3.88 -4.36 -10.91
C ALA A 93 3.99 -5.79 -10.34
N VAL A 94 4.26 -6.75 -11.23
CA VAL A 94 4.30 -8.19 -10.90
C VAL A 94 5.40 -8.48 -9.88
N ALA A 95 6.64 -8.10 -10.16
CA ALA A 95 7.77 -8.43 -9.28
C ALA A 95 7.61 -7.85 -7.86
N PRO A 96 7.26 -6.56 -7.65
CA PRO A 96 6.93 -6.04 -6.32
C PRO A 96 5.82 -6.80 -5.59
N SER A 97 4.78 -7.22 -6.32
CA SER A 97 3.67 -7.99 -5.74
C SER A 97 4.12 -9.39 -5.28
N VAL A 98 5.00 -10.03 -6.06
CA VAL A 98 5.59 -11.34 -5.77
C VAL A 98 6.54 -11.26 -4.57
N GLU A 99 7.38 -10.23 -4.48
CA GLU A 99 8.26 -10.00 -3.32
C GLU A 99 7.46 -9.90 -2.02
N ILE A 100 6.38 -9.11 -2.02
CA ILE A 100 5.49 -9.00 -0.86
C ILE A 100 4.84 -10.36 -0.54
N ALA A 101 4.40 -11.11 -1.56
CA ALA A 101 3.80 -12.43 -1.36
C ALA A 101 4.77 -13.41 -0.68
N TYR A 102 6.03 -13.45 -1.11
CA TYR A 102 7.06 -14.28 -0.47
C TYR A 102 7.35 -13.82 0.96
N ALA A 103 7.46 -12.51 1.20
CA ALA A 103 7.67 -11.98 2.55
C ALA A 103 6.51 -12.32 3.50
N ILE A 104 5.26 -12.25 3.02
CA ILE A 104 4.08 -12.68 3.77
C ILE A 104 4.09 -14.19 4.03
N LYS A 105 4.50 -15.00 3.05
CA LYS A 105 4.65 -16.46 3.21
C LYS A 105 5.68 -16.80 4.29
N GLU A 106 6.83 -16.11 4.29
CA GLU A 106 7.87 -16.28 5.30
C GLU A 106 7.42 -15.85 6.68
N LEU A 107 6.67 -14.75 6.75
CA LEU A 107 6.10 -14.26 8.00
C LEU A 107 5.04 -15.23 8.55
N SER A 108 4.12 -15.74 7.72
CA SER A 108 3.05 -16.64 8.15
C SER A 108 3.57 -17.97 8.71
N MET A 109 4.73 -18.44 8.24
CA MET A 109 5.42 -19.58 8.85
C MET A 109 5.89 -19.33 10.29
N LYS A 110 6.10 -18.07 10.69
CA LYS A 110 6.61 -17.69 12.02
C LYS A 110 5.50 -17.17 12.94
N LYS A 111 4.55 -16.41 12.40
CA LYS A 111 3.55 -15.64 13.14
C LYS A 111 2.27 -15.55 12.32
N PRO A 112 1.08 -15.69 12.93
CA PRO A 112 -0.18 -15.54 12.23
C PRO A 112 -0.29 -14.20 11.48
N VAL A 113 -0.71 -14.29 10.22
CA VAL A 113 -1.02 -13.16 9.34
C VAL A 113 -2.48 -13.25 8.90
N VAL A 114 -3.25 -12.23 9.23
CA VAL A 114 -4.61 -12.05 8.70
C VAL A 114 -4.57 -10.93 7.67
N ALA A 115 -4.86 -11.24 6.41
CA ALA A 115 -5.10 -10.25 5.38
C ALA A 115 -6.55 -9.75 5.47
N TYR A 116 -6.74 -8.44 5.44
CA TYR A 116 -8.05 -7.81 5.45
C TYR A 116 -8.22 -6.87 4.26
N ALA A 117 -9.16 -7.17 3.38
CA ALA A 117 -9.55 -6.26 2.31
C ALA A 117 -10.41 -5.13 2.90
N SER A 118 -9.81 -3.94 3.05
CA SER A 118 -10.54 -2.75 3.51
C SER A 118 -11.26 -2.02 2.38
N GLY A 119 -10.80 -2.21 1.15
CA GLY A 119 -11.41 -1.67 -0.07
C GLY A 119 -11.20 -2.67 -1.21
N THR A 120 -10.25 -2.41 -2.09
CA THR A 120 -9.91 -3.30 -3.21
C THR A 120 -8.75 -4.24 -2.86
N ILE A 121 -8.86 -5.51 -3.25
CA ILE A 121 -7.79 -6.51 -3.17
C ILE A 121 -7.74 -7.28 -4.51
N ALA A 122 -7.15 -6.64 -5.51
CA ALA A 122 -7.21 -7.07 -6.90
C ALA A 122 -5.82 -7.22 -7.52
N SER A 123 -5.69 -8.15 -8.48
CA SER A 123 -4.47 -8.39 -9.25
C SER A 123 -3.25 -8.55 -8.34
N GLY A 124 -2.20 -7.72 -8.49
CA GLY A 124 -0.98 -7.80 -7.68
C GLY A 124 -1.21 -7.75 -6.16
N SER A 125 -2.23 -7.05 -5.64
CA SER A 125 -2.47 -7.01 -4.19
C SER A 125 -3.17 -8.26 -3.68
N TYR A 126 -3.98 -8.91 -4.53
CA TYR A 126 -4.44 -10.27 -4.26
C TYR A 126 -3.25 -11.23 -4.24
N TYR A 127 -2.35 -11.16 -5.23
CA TYR A 127 -1.10 -11.95 -5.24
C TYR A 127 -0.31 -11.76 -3.93
N ALA A 128 -0.08 -10.52 -3.53
CA ALA A 128 0.68 -10.16 -2.32
C ALA A 128 0.13 -10.76 -1.02
N SER A 129 -1.12 -11.21 -1.00
CA SER A 129 -1.83 -11.66 0.20
C SER A 129 -2.20 -13.14 0.22
N ILE A 130 -1.98 -13.88 -0.88
CA ILE A 130 -2.43 -15.27 -1.02
C ILE A 130 -1.93 -16.20 0.08
N TRP A 131 -0.74 -15.93 0.63
CA TRP A 131 -0.07 -16.73 1.66
C TRP A 131 -0.40 -16.35 3.10
N ALA A 132 -1.33 -15.40 3.31
CA ALA A 132 -1.86 -15.12 4.64
C ALA A 132 -2.64 -16.33 5.18
N ASP A 133 -2.58 -16.56 6.50
CA ASP A 133 -3.32 -17.64 7.16
C ASP A 133 -4.83 -17.52 6.96
N LYS A 134 -5.32 -16.27 6.89
CA LYS A 134 -6.71 -15.95 6.61
C LYS A 134 -6.82 -14.68 5.78
N ILE A 135 -7.68 -14.70 4.76
CA ILE A 135 -8.08 -13.55 3.97
C ILE A 135 -9.54 -13.24 4.29
N ILE A 136 -9.79 -12.06 4.84
CA ILE A 136 -11.12 -11.58 5.23
C ILE A 136 -11.45 -10.36 4.39
N ALA A 137 -12.60 -10.34 3.74
CA ALA A 137 -13.02 -9.21 2.93
C ALA A 137 -14.13 -8.41 3.60
N ASN A 138 -14.04 -7.07 3.52
CA ASN A 138 -15.19 -6.23 3.84
C ASN A 138 -16.37 -6.57 2.89
N PRO A 139 -17.64 -6.53 3.34
CA PRO A 139 -18.78 -6.80 2.46
C PRO A 139 -18.83 -5.93 1.18
N GLY A 140 -18.29 -4.71 1.23
CA GLY A 140 -18.20 -3.79 0.09
C GLY A 140 -16.91 -3.92 -0.73
N SER A 141 -16.02 -4.86 -0.41
CA SER A 141 -14.75 -5.02 -1.11
C SER A 141 -14.90 -5.63 -2.50
N ILE A 142 -13.98 -5.23 -3.37
CA ILE A 142 -13.74 -5.85 -4.67
C ILE A 142 -12.51 -6.74 -4.56
N VAL A 143 -12.65 -8.00 -4.96
CA VAL A 143 -11.62 -9.04 -4.88
C VAL A 143 -11.35 -9.64 -6.26
N GLY A 144 -10.16 -10.18 -6.50
CA GLY A 144 -9.86 -10.99 -7.68
C GLY A 144 -9.02 -10.24 -8.69
N SER A 145 -9.49 -10.08 -9.94
CA SER A 145 -8.67 -9.56 -11.05
C SER A 145 -7.37 -10.33 -11.23
N ILE A 146 -7.44 -11.66 -11.07
CA ILE A 146 -6.29 -12.55 -11.22
C ILE A 146 -6.04 -12.69 -12.72
N GLY A 147 -5.06 -11.95 -13.20
CA GLY A 147 -4.74 -11.75 -14.60
C GLY A 147 -3.50 -10.89 -14.72
N VAL A 148 -2.89 -10.91 -15.91
CA VAL A 148 -1.70 -10.14 -16.24
C VAL A 148 -1.96 -9.42 -17.54
N ILE A 149 -1.65 -8.14 -17.59
CA ILE A 149 -1.81 -7.32 -18.78
C ILE A 149 -0.50 -6.60 -19.10
N MET A 150 -0.24 -6.45 -20.39
CA MET A 150 0.67 -5.44 -20.90
C MET A 150 -0.14 -4.50 -21.79
N GLN A 151 0.07 -3.21 -21.63
CA GLN A 151 -0.64 -2.18 -22.39
C GLN A 151 0.38 -1.33 -23.14
N GLY A 152 0.04 -0.96 -24.37
CA GLY A 152 0.78 -0.03 -25.20
C GLY A 152 -0.19 0.72 -26.10
N PHE A 153 0.21 1.92 -26.53
CA PHE A 153 -0.53 2.71 -27.51
C PHE A 153 0.24 2.76 -28.82
N GLU A 154 -0.48 2.89 -29.93
CA GLU A 154 0.09 3.05 -31.27
C GLU A 154 -0.16 4.49 -31.71
N ALA A 155 0.90 5.26 -31.91
CA ALA A 155 0.84 6.70 -32.19
C ALA A 155 1.53 7.10 -33.50
N SER A 156 1.87 6.15 -34.40
CA SER A 156 2.52 6.45 -35.68
C SER A 156 1.77 7.50 -36.50
N LYS A 157 0.45 7.35 -36.62
CA LYS A 157 -0.41 8.30 -37.35
C LYS A 157 -0.40 9.70 -36.75
N LEU A 158 -0.36 9.79 -35.41
CA LEU A 158 -0.27 11.08 -34.73
C LEU A 158 1.08 11.74 -35.01
N LEU A 159 2.17 10.98 -34.91
CA LEU A 159 3.52 11.47 -35.15
C LEU A 159 3.70 11.93 -36.60
N GLU A 160 3.17 11.16 -37.56
CA GLU A 160 3.16 11.52 -38.98
C GLU A 160 2.43 12.85 -39.23
N ASN A 161 1.24 13.03 -38.64
CA ASN A 161 0.43 14.25 -38.80
C ASN A 161 1.12 15.52 -38.29
N ILE A 162 2.03 15.39 -37.31
CA ILE A 162 2.80 16.52 -36.75
C ILE A 162 4.23 16.57 -37.28
N GLY A 163 4.55 15.79 -38.31
CA GLY A 163 5.83 15.81 -39.00
C GLY A 163 7.00 15.19 -38.21
N ILE A 164 6.72 14.32 -37.24
CA ILE A 164 7.75 13.61 -36.46
C ILE A 164 7.99 12.22 -37.04
N SER A 165 9.25 11.90 -37.33
CA SER A 165 9.69 10.58 -37.80
C SER A 165 10.59 9.90 -36.77
N SER A 166 10.35 8.61 -36.51
CA SER A 166 11.19 7.79 -35.64
C SER A 166 12.38 7.23 -36.43
N GLN A 167 13.58 7.27 -35.83
CA GLN A 167 14.80 6.67 -36.38
C GLN A 167 15.42 5.74 -35.32
N THR A 168 15.44 4.44 -35.58
CA THR A 168 15.95 3.45 -34.62
C THR A 168 17.08 2.62 -35.24
N ILE A 169 18.22 2.56 -34.55
CA ILE A 169 19.28 1.56 -34.78
C ILE A 169 19.27 0.62 -33.58
N LYS A 170 19.13 -0.69 -33.82
CA LYS A 170 18.96 -1.68 -32.75
C LYS A 170 19.75 -2.95 -33.00
N ALA A 171 20.13 -3.61 -31.91
CA ALA A 171 20.61 -4.99 -31.90
C ALA A 171 19.51 -5.90 -31.30
N GLY A 172 19.20 -6.99 -32.01
CA GLY A 172 18.18 -7.97 -31.61
C GLY A 172 16.78 -7.71 -32.21
N LYS A 173 16.12 -8.78 -32.64
CA LYS A 173 14.81 -8.75 -33.31
C LYS A 173 13.73 -8.04 -32.50
N TYR A 174 13.63 -8.40 -31.22
CA TYR A 174 12.53 -7.98 -30.32
C TYR A 174 12.81 -6.69 -29.53
N LYS A 175 13.91 -5.98 -29.79
CA LYS A 175 14.35 -4.82 -28.97
C LYS A 175 13.40 -3.61 -29.05
N GLU A 176 12.49 -3.60 -30.01
CA GLU A 176 11.43 -2.58 -30.16
C GLU A 176 10.03 -3.11 -29.81
N SER A 177 9.90 -4.32 -29.27
CA SER A 177 8.60 -4.80 -28.77
C SER A 177 8.08 -3.82 -27.72
N GLY A 178 6.82 -3.43 -27.82
CA GLY A 178 6.26 -2.38 -26.96
C GLY A 178 6.45 -0.95 -27.46
N THR A 179 7.09 -0.72 -28.62
CA THR A 179 7.19 0.62 -29.20
C THR A 179 5.82 1.21 -29.52
N PHE A 180 5.68 2.53 -29.37
CA PHE A 180 4.46 3.26 -29.73
C PHE A 180 4.55 3.94 -31.10
N THR A 181 5.71 3.93 -31.74
CA THR A 181 5.96 4.68 -33.00
C THR A 181 5.53 3.95 -34.26
N ARG A 182 5.10 2.68 -34.11
CA ARG A 182 4.53 1.83 -35.17
C ARG A 182 3.70 0.73 -34.53
N LYS A 183 2.88 0.06 -35.34
CA LYS A 183 2.26 -1.20 -34.94
C LYS A 183 3.33 -2.26 -34.62
N TRP A 184 3.06 -3.08 -33.61
CA TRP A 184 3.84 -4.28 -33.35
C TRP A 184 3.71 -5.28 -34.49
N THR A 185 4.78 -6.01 -34.75
CA THR A 185 4.76 -7.13 -35.70
C THR A 185 4.12 -8.35 -35.04
N ASN A 186 3.63 -9.29 -35.84
CA ASN A 186 3.05 -10.54 -35.32
C ASN A 186 4.03 -11.31 -34.42
N ASP A 187 5.32 -11.28 -34.76
CA ASP A 187 6.37 -11.94 -33.96
C ASP A 187 6.56 -11.25 -32.60
N GLU A 188 6.52 -9.91 -32.54
CA GLU A 188 6.60 -9.16 -31.29
C GLU A 188 5.36 -9.37 -30.43
N GLU A 189 4.17 -9.38 -31.03
CA GLU A 189 2.90 -9.68 -30.34
C GLU A 189 2.92 -11.10 -29.75
N GLN A 190 3.34 -12.10 -30.53
CA GLN A 190 3.43 -13.49 -30.07
C GLN A 190 4.45 -13.66 -28.94
N GLU A 191 5.61 -13.02 -29.03
CA GLU A 191 6.63 -13.07 -27.99
C GLU A 191 6.12 -12.45 -26.68
N LEU A 192 5.52 -11.26 -26.75
CA LEU A 192 4.93 -10.60 -25.59
C LEU A 192 3.77 -11.41 -25.01
N GLN A 193 2.93 -12.02 -25.85
CA GLN A 193 1.86 -12.91 -25.39
C GLN A 193 2.43 -14.14 -24.66
N GLY A 194 3.57 -14.68 -25.10
CA GLY A 194 4.28 -15.74 -24.38
C GLY A 194 4.67 -15.33 -22.95
N VAL A 195 5.22 -14.13 -22.79
CA VAL A 195 5.55 -13.56 -21.46
C VAL A 195 4.31 -13.40 -20.59
N ILE A 196 3.22 -12.87 -21.15
CA ILE A 196 1.95 -12.71 -20.43
C ILE A 196 1.38 -14.06 -19.99
N ASN A 197 1.33 -15.05 -20.90
CA ASN A 197 0.83 -16.38 -20.59
C ASN A 197 1.66 -17.06 -19.51
N SER A 198 3.00 -16.96 -19.57
CA SER A 198 3.88 -17.53 -18.55
C SER A 198 3.63 -16.89 -17.18
N THR A 199 3.48 -15.57 -17.13
CA THR A 199 3.25 -14.84 -15.87
C THR A 199 1.87 -15.13 -15.29
N TYR A 200 0.85 -15.21 -16.16
CA TYR A 200 -0.50 -15.60 -15.76
C TYR A 200 -0.55 -17.03 -15.22
N ASN A 201 0.14 -17.98 -15.88
CA ASN A 201 0.23 -19.36 -15.42
C ASN A 201 0.92 -19.49 -14.04
N MET A 202 1.95 -18.69 -13.79
CA MET A 202 2.56 -18.58 -12.45
C MET A 202 1.53 -18.09 -11.43
N PHE A 203 0.80 -17.02 -11.73
CA PHE A 203 -0.19 -16.45 -10.81
C PHE A 203 -1.32 -17.44 -10.48
N ILE A 204 -1.90 -18.11 -11.47
CA ILE A 204 -2.96 -19.09 -11.21
C ILE A 204 -2.46 -20.29 -10.39
N SER A 205 -1.21 -20.71 -10.60
CA SER A 205 -0.60 -21.82 -9.86
C SER A 205 -0.41 -21.43 -8.40
N ASP A 206 0.20 -20.27 -8.14
CA ASP A 206 0.45 -19.79 -6.79
C ASP A 206 -0.86 -19.57 -6.01
N VAL A 207 -1.89 -19.03 -6.66
CA VAL A 207 -3.22 -18.88 -6.05
C VAL A 207 -3.82 -20.25 -5.73
N ALA A 208 -3.79 -21.18 -6.68
CA ALA A 208 -4.33 -22.53 -6.48
C ALA A 208 -3.64 -23.24 -5.31
N ASP A 209 -2.31 -23.15 -5.22
CA ASP A 209 -1.52 -23.75 -4.15
C ASP A 209 -1.80 -23.09 -2.79
N ALA A 210 -1.75 -21.76 -2.73
CA ALA A 210 -1.93 -21.02 -1.48
C ALA A 210 -3.35 -21.14 -0.92
N ARG A 211 -4.36 -21.13 -1.81
CA ARG A 211 -5.78 -21.17 -1.44
C ARG A 211 -6.39 -22.57 -1.52
N LYS A 212 -5.59 -23.58 -1.84
CA LYS A 212 -6.00 -25.00 -1.96
C LYS A 212 -7.16 -25.19 -2.95
N LEU A 213 -7.10 -24.48 -4.08
CA LEU A 213 -8.08 -24.55 -5.15
C LEU A 213 -7.63 -25.53 -6.24
N ASP A 214 -8.59 -26.15 -6.93
CA ASP A 214 -8.29 -26.99 -8.09
C ASP A 214 -7.89 -26.11 -9.28
N ILE A 215 -6.61 -26.12 -9.65
CA ILE A 215 -6.08 -25.37 -10.79
C ILE A 215 -6.79 -25.68 -12.11
N LYS A 216 -7.39 -26.88 -12.27
CA LYS A 216 -8.16 -27.23 -13.47
C LYS A 216 -9.44 -26.40 -13.59
N LYS A 217 -9.91 -25.82 -12.48
CA LYS A 217 -11.06 -24.91 -12.41
C LYS A 217 -10.63 -23.45 -12.36
N HIS A 218 -9.41 -23.10 -12.75
CA HIS A 218 -8.91 -21.71 -12.70
C HIS A 218 -9.86 -20.71 -13.34
N THR A 219 -10.60 -21.03 -14.40
CA THR A 219 -11.59 -20.10 -15.00
C THR A 219 -12.72 -19.67 -14.05
N SER A 220 -13.00 -20.45 -12.98
CA SER A 220 -13.97 -20.05 -11.97
C SER A 220 -13.47 -18.92 -11.09
N PHE A 221 -12.16 -18.87 -10.80
CA PHE A 221 -11.57 -17.94 -9.82
C PHE A 221 -10.55 -16.95 -10.42
N ALA A 222 -9.99 -17.23 -11.58
CA ALA A 222 -8.84 -16.53 -12.15
C ALA A 222 -8.96 -16.32 -13.67
N ASP A 223 -10.03 -15.67 -14.14
CA ASP A 223 -10.21 -15.28 -15.54
C ASP A 223 -10.25 -13.74 -15.67
N ALA A 224 -9.34 -13.06 -14.96
CA ALA A 224 -9.25 -11.60 -14.83
C ALA A 224 -10.52 -10.86 -14.36
N LYS A 225 -11.60 -11.57 -14.00
CA LYS A 225 -12.83 -10.99 -13.47
C LYS A 225 -12.68 -10.52 -12.02
N ILE A 226 -13.46 -9.51 -11.67
CA ILE A 226 -13.63 -9.07 -10.30
C ILE A 226 -14.81 -9.78 -9.64
N PHE A 227 -14.76 -9.86 -8.31
CA PHE A 227 -15.78 -10.45 -7.48
C PHE A 227 -16.18 -9.46 -6.39
N THR A 228 -17.46 -9.46 -6.03
CA THR A 228 -17.85 -8.98 -4.70
C THR A 228 -17.25 -9.88 -3.63
N ALA A 229 -17.10 -9.38 -2.40
CA ALA A 229 -16.58 -10.18 -1.28
C ALA A 229 -17.29 -11.53 -1.09
N HIS A 230 -18.62 -11.57 -1.26
CA HIS A 230 -19.42 -12.80 -1.15
C HIS A 230 -19.10 -13.79 -2.26
N GLN A 231 -19.08 -13.34 -3.52
CA GLN A 231 -18.73 -14.21 -4.64
C GLN A 231 -17.28 -14.72 -4.53
N ALA A 232 -16.37 -13.89 -4.02
CA ALA A 232 -14.99 -14.27 -3.77
C ALA A 232 -14.90 -15.39 -2.72
N LYS A 233 -15.75 -15.36 -1.69
CA LYS A 233 -15.87 -16.43 -0.70
C LYS A 233 -16.41 -17.71 -1.34
N ASP A 234 -17.44 -17.61 -2.19
CA ASP A 234 -18.04 -18.75 -2.88
C ASP A 234 -17.05 -19.51 -3.76
N VAL A 235 -16.11 -18.79 -4.40
CA VAL A 235 -15.04 -19.39 -5.22
C VAL A 235 -13.75 -19.70 -4.44
N GLY A 236 -13.74 -19.48 -3.12
CA GLY A 236 -12.62 -19.81 -2.22
C GLY A 236 -11.43 -18.83 -2.25
N LEU A 237 -11.60 -17.64 -2.84
CA LEU A 237 -10.57 -16.61 -2.85
C LEU A 237 -10.40 -15.90 -1.50
N VAL A 238 -11.45 -15.87 -0.68
CA VAL A 238 -11.40 -15.35 0.69
C VAL A 238 -12.04 -16.34 1.65
N ASP A 239 -11.62 -16.32 2.91
CA ASP A 239 -12.14 -17.22 3.94
C ASP A 239 -13.45 -16.69 4.54
N GLU A 240 -13.52 -15.37 4.75
CA GLU A 240 -14.68 -14.73 5.39
C GLU A 240 -15.04 -13.39 4.78
N VAL A 241 -16.32 -13.04 4.92
CA VAL A 241 -16.85 -11.71 4.59
C VAL A 241 -17.31 -11.07 5.89
N ALA A 242 -16.54 -10.10 6.39
CA ALA A 242 -16.74 -9.53 7.72
C ALA A 242 -16.10 -8.15 7.89
N THR A 243 -16.27 -7.56 9.07
CA THR A 243 -15.72 -6.23 9.38
C THR A 243 -14.25 -6.28 9.79
N LEU A 244 -13.59 -5.12 9.80
CA LEU A 244 -12.23 -4.96 10.33
C LEU A 244 -12.13 -5.44 11.78
N ASN A 245 -13.16 -5.20 12.59
CA ASN A 245 -13.18 -5.67 13.98
C ASN A 245 -13.15 -7.20 14.04
N PHE A 246 -13.91 -7.89 13.19
CA PHE A 246 -13.84 -9.35 13.10
C PHE A 246 -12.45 -9.83 12.69
N ALA A 247 -11.81 -9.17 11.71
CA ALA A 247 -10.45 -9.52 11.30
C ALA A 247 -9.42 -9.34 12.43
N LYS A 248 -9.53 -8.27 13.21
CA LYS A 248 -8.71 -8.06 14.42
C LYS A 248 -8.93 -9.15 15.46
N HIS A 249 -10.18 -9.53 15.74
CA HIS A 249 -10.48 -10.62 16.68
C HIS A 249 -9.92 -11.95 16.18
N SER A 250 -10.10 -12.26 14.89
CA SER A 250 -9.55 -13.47 14.28
C SER A 250 -8.02 -13.54 14.42
N LEU A 251 -7.32 -12.40 14.28
CA LEU A 251 -5.87 -12.36 14.50
C LEU A 251 -5.51 -12.57 15.98
N ILE A 252 -6.24 -11.95 16.91
CA ILE A 252 -6.02 -12.09 18.36
C ILE A 252 -6.15 -13.57 18.77
N GLU A 253 -7.18 -14.25 18.27
CA GLU A 253 -7.40 -15.68 18.51
C GLU A 253 -6.26 -16.53 17.95
N LEU A 254 -5.86 -16.30 16.69
CA LEU A 254 -4.77 -17.05 16.04
C LEU A 254 -3.42 -16.84 16.75
N SER A 255 -3.16 -15.61 17.20
CA SER A 255 -1.92 -15.22 17.91
C SER A 255 -1.91 -15.60 19.39
N LYS A 256 -3.04 -16.03 19.96
CA LYS A 256 -3.22 -16.43 21.36
C LYS A 256 -2.77 -15.34 22.36
N VAL A 257 -3.02 -14.08 22.02
CA VAL A 257 -2.68 -12.93 22.87
C VAL A 257 -3.83 -12.64 23.84
N GLU A 258 -3.56 -12.67 25.14
CA GLU A 258 -4.59 -12.37 26.17
C GLU A 258 -4.94 -10.87 26.26
N LYS A 259 -3.92 -10.00 26.12
CA LYS A 259 -4.07 -8.54 26.21
C LYS A 259 -3.52 -7.90 24.93
N PRO A 260 -4.37 -7.64 23.92
CA PRO A 260 -3.91 -7.14 22.64
C PRO A 260 -3.43 -5.68 22.75
N ILE A 261 -2.18 -5.44 22.36
CA ILE A 261 -1.57 -4.11 22.30
C ILE A 261 -1.03 -3.94 20.88
N TRP A 262 -1.69 -3.06 20.12
CA TRP A 262 -1.31 -2.76 18.74
C TRP A 262 -0.14 -1.79 18.70
N LYS A 263 0.87 -2.10 17.90
CA LYS A 263 1.97 -1.19 17.58
C LYS A 263 1.38 0.08 16.98
N LYS A 264 1.66 1.22 17.61
CA LYS A 264 1.26 2.53 17.09
C LYS A 264 2.22 2.90 15.95
N GLU A 265 1.67 3.38 14.85
CA GLU A 265 2.43 4.08 13.82
C GLU A 265 3.20 5.25 14.44
N ASP A 266 4.37 5.54 13.87
CA ASP A 266 5.15 6.71 14.27
C ASP A 266 4.30 7.98 14.07
N LYS A 267 4.24 8.86 15.08
CA LYS A 267 3.39 10.05 15.00
C LYS A 267 3.81 11.02 13.91
N PHE A 268 5.10 11.07 13.57
CA PHE A 268 5.59 11.87 12.46
C PHE A 268 5.11 11.28 11.12
N GLU A 269 5.24 9.96 10.95
CA GLU A 269 4.69 9.28 9.76
C GLU A 269 3.19 9.52 9.63
N LYS A 270 2.43 9.31 10.71
CA LYS A 270 0.99 9.56 10.75
C LYS A 270 0.62 11.01 10.42
N PHE A 271 1.42 11.97 10.86
CA PHE A 271 1.25 13.38 10.53
C PHE A 271 1.50 13.65 9.04
N MET A 272 2.61 13.13 8.51
CA MET A 272 2.95 13.26 7.09
C MET A 272 1.90 12.59 6.19
N ASP A 273 1.43 11.39 6.54
CA ASP A 273 0.36 10.68 5.83
C ASP A 273 -0.96 11.46 5.86
N LYS A 274 -1.29 12.10 6.98
CA LYS A 274 -2.47 12.97 7.08
C LYS A 274 -2.34 14.22 6.21
N LEU A 275 -1.16 14.83 6.14
CA LEU A 275 -0.92 15.97 5.25
C LEU A 275 -1.01 15.58 3.78
N MET A 276 -0.35 14.48 3.40
CA MET A 276 -0.35 13.96 2.04
C MET A 276 -1.74 13.54 1.60
N SER A 277 -2.50 12.81 2.43
CA SER A 277 -3.88 12.43 2.12
C SER A 277 -4.79 13.64 1.96
N GLN A 278 -4.63 14.69 2.77
CA GLN A 278 -5.38 15.94 2.59
C GLN A 278 -5.00 16.68 1.29
N ALA A 279 -3.72 16.69 0.93
CA ALA A 279 -3.26 17.29 -0.32
C ALA A 279 -3.80 16.51 -1.53
N ILE A 280 -3.64 15.18 -1.54
CA ILE A 280 -4.14 14.28 -2.58
C ILE A 280 -5.66 14.37 -2.66
N SER A 281 -6.38 14.32 -1.54
CA SER A 281 -7.84 14.42 -1.52
C SER A 281 -8.32 15.74 -2.12
N LYS A 282 -7.66 16.87 -1.83
CA LYS A 282 -7.99 18.16 -2.47
C LYS A 282 -7.73 18.15 -3.98
N VAL A 283 -6.62 17.56 -4.41
CA VAL A 283 -6.29 17.40 -5.83
C VAL A 283 -7.31 16.48 -6.52
N VAL A 284 -7.56 15.29 -5.99
CA VAL A 284 -8.51 14.32 -6.52
C VAL A 284 -9.94 14.87 -6.52
N MET A 285 -10.38 15.60 -5.50
CA MET A 285 -11.69 16.28 -5.50
C MET A 285 -11.77 17.39 -6.55
N SER A 286 -10.65 18.03 -6.89
CA SER A 286 -10.61 19.02 -7.97
C SER A 286 -10.62 18.40 -9.38
N PHE A 287 -10.25 17.12 -9.53
CA PHE A 287 -10.12 16.44 -10.83
C PHE A 287 -11.10 15.28 -11.07
N SER A 288 -11.69 14.67 -10.04
CA SER A 288 -12.56 13.49 -10.18
C SER A 288 -14.00 13.81 -9.82
N SER A 289 -14.88 13.71 -10.82
CA SER A 289 -16.30 13.43 -10.62
C SER A 289 -16.47 11.93 -10.82
N SER A 290 -16.39 11.15 -9.73
CA SER A 290 -16.57 9.70 -9.76
C SER A 290 -17.48 9.25 -8.60
N LEU A 291 -18.19 8.13 -8.84
CA LEU A 291 -19.42 7.70 -8.19
C LEU A 291 -19.42 7.84 -6.67
N LYS A 292 -20.48 8.48 -6.19
CA LYS A 292 -20.85 8.57 -4.78
C LYS A 292 -21.93 7.53 -4.52
N ALA A 293 -21.77 6.74 -3.45
CA ALA A 293 -22.92 6.11 -2.82
C ALA A 293 -23.69 7.24 -2.10
N TYR A 294 -24.86 7.59 -2.61
CA TYR A 294 -25.83 8.41 -1.89
C TYR A 294 -26.69 7.51 -1.01
#